data_AF-A0A413YUS1-F1
#
_entry.id   AF-A0A413YUS1-F1
#
_cell.length_a   1.000
_cell.length_b   1.000
_cell.length_c   1.000
_cell.angle_alpha   90.00
_cell.angle_beta   90.00
_cell.angle_gamma   90.00
#
_symmetry.space_group_name_H-M   'P 1'
#
loop_
_entity.id
_entity.type
_entity.pdbx_description
1 polymer ?
#
loop_
_entity_poly.entity_id
_entity_poly.type
_entity_poly.pdbx_seq_one_letter_code
_entity_poly.pdbx_strand_id
1 'polypeptide(L)'
;MKTLTDITSYTDYVEKLNALFEDESEEDVEEVEKSYPVYTKNDFLSEVFMPEEEYDKLAGILRIKKNIILQGAPGVGKTFAAKRLAFSMMGVKDVERVMMVQFHQSYSYEDFIMGFRPSTDGFELKRGAFYNFCKKAEIDGDNDYFFIIDEINRGNLSKIFGELFMLIENDKRGVSLQLLYSDEKFSVPKNIYIIGMMNTADRSLAMLDYALRRRFAFFEIKPGFTTDGFIEYRMSLENEKFDKLIACVESLNNEISNDESLGDGFCIGHSYFCNLSPDTIDDQVLSGIVEYELIPLLKEYWFDEPTKVKDWSSNLRSAIK
;
A
#
# COMPACT_ATOMS: atom_id res chain seq x y z
N MET A 1 -48.84 17.67 -27.36
CA MET A 1 -47.81 16.79 -26.79
C MET A 1 -47.21 16.02 -27.96
N LYS A 2 -46.08 16.48 -28.51
CA LYS A 2 -45.35 15.75 -29.57
C LYS A 2 -44.26 14.96 -28.85
N THR A 3 -44.47 13.66 -28.72
CA THR A 3 -43.46 12.72 -28.24
C THR A 3 -42.34 12.64 -29.27
N LEU A 4 -41.11 12.92 -28.82
CA LEU A 4 -39.87 12.65 -29.54
C LEU A 4 -39.60 11.14 -29.45
N THR A 5 -40.24 10.37 -30.31
CA THR A 5 -39.92 8.96 -30.54
C THR A 5 -39.68 8.82 -32.03
N ASP A 6 -38.42 8.98 -32.44
CA ASP A 6 -37.80 8.40 -33.63
C ASP A 6 -36.42 9.04 -33.81
N ILE A 7 -35.44 8.61 -33.00
CA ILE A 7 -34.04 9.04 -33.12
C ILE A 7 -33.23 8.06 -33.98
N THR A 8 -33.83 6.97 -34.48
CA THR A 8 -33.10 6.00 -35.29
C THR A 8 -34.02 5.16 -36.19
N SER A 9 -33.59 4.92 -37.42
CA SER A 9 -34.22 4.00 -38.37
C SER A 9 -33.92 2.52 -38.09
N TYR A 10 -33.20 2.24 -37.01
CA TYR A 10 -32.80 0.89 -36.57
C TYR A 10 -33.66 0.42 -35.37
N THR A 11 -34.97 0.65 -35.42
CA THR A 11 -35.92 0.23 -34.38
C THR A 11 -35.82 -1.25 -34.07
N ASP A 12 -35.67 -2.10 -35.10
CA ASP A 12 -35.51 -3.55 -34.94
C ASP A 12 -34.22 -3.94 -34.21
N TYR A 13 -33.18 -3.11 -34.30
CA TYR A 13 -31.90 -3.34 -33.62
C TYR A 13 -31.96 -2.90 -32.15
N VAL A 14 -32.71 -1.84 -31.88
CA VAL A 14 -32.99 -1.36 -30.51
C VAL A 14 -33.91 -2.34 -29.78
N GLU A 15 -34.94 -2.89 -30.45
CA GLU A 15 -35.78 -3.94 -29.89
C GLU A 15 -35.00 -5.23 -29.61
N LYS A 16 -34.06 -5.61 -30.50
CA LYS A 16 -33.15 -6.74 -30.23
C LYS A 16 -32.21 -6.49 -29.05
N LEU A 17 -31.74 -5.25 -28.88
CA LEU A 17 -30.93 -4.85 -27.72
C LEU A 17 -31.76 -4.86 -26.45
N ASN A 18 -32.98 -4.32 -26.46
CA ASN A 18 -33.85 -4.32 -25.30
C ASN A 18 -34.29 -5.75 -24.93
N ALA A 19 -34.55 -6.62 -25.92
CA ALA A 19 -34.83 -8.04 -25.69
C ALA A 19 -33.63 -8.82 -25.12
N LEU A 20 -32.40 -8.29 -25.19
CA LEU A 20 -31.24 -8.85 -24.48
C LEU A 20 -31.18 -8.41 -22.99
N PHE A 21 -31.93 -7.39 -22.59
CA PHE A 21 -31.97 -6.84 -21.23
C PHE A 21 -33.32 -7.02 -20.52
N GLU A 22 -34.39 -7.42 -21.23
CA GLU A 22 -35.75 -7.58 -20.68
C GLU A 22 -35.98 -8.91 -19.94
N ASP A 23 -35.01 -9.83 -19.94
CA ASP A 23 -35.07 -11.12 -19.22
C ASP A 23 -34.14 -11.20 -17.99
N GLU A 24 -33.59 -10.09 -17.48
CA GLU A 24 -32.99 -10.07 -16.12
C GLU A 24 -34.08 -9.89 -15.04
N SER A 25 -35.12 -10.73 -15.09
CA SER A 25 -36.02 -10.92 -13.95
C SER A 25 -35.34 -11.84 -12.95
N GLU A 26 -34.84 -11.30 -11.83
CA GLU A 26 -34.33 -12.08 -10.69
C GLU A 26 -33.59 -13.36 -11.11
N GLU A 27 -32.61 -13.23 -12.03
CA GLU A 27 -31.65 -14.31 -12.19
C GLU A 27 -30.93 -14.39 -10.85
N ASP A 28 -31.19 -15.48 -10.11
CA ASP A 28 -30.31 -15.98 -9.06
C ASP A 28 -28.89 -15.80 -9.60
N VAL A 29 -28.19 -14.76 -9.11
CA VAL A 29 -26.79 -14.58 -9.43
C VAL A 29 -26.15 -15.82 -8.84
N GLU A 30 -25.91 -16.83 -9.68
CA GLU A 30 -25.12 -17.99 -9.30
C GLU A 30 -23.83 -17.38 -8.74
N GLU A 31 -23.65 -17.45 -7.42
CA GLU A 31 -22.39 -17.13 -6.78
C GLU A 31 -21.38 -18.08 -7.40
N VAL A 32 -20.71 -17.64 -8.46
CA VAL A 32 -19.56 -18.34 -8.99
C VAL A 32 -18.58 -18.37 -7.82
N GLU A 33 -18.43 -19.53 -7.17
CA GLU A 33 -17.48 -19.72 -6.09
C GLU A 33 -16.09 -19.36 -6.61
N LYS A 34 -15.67 -18.11 -6.38
CA LYS A 34 -14.35 -17.65 -6.76
C LYS A 34 -13.35 -18.32 -5.83
N SER A 35 -12.68 -19.35 -6.35
CA SER A 35 -11.59 -20.01 -5.62
C SER A 35 -10.32 -19.15 -5.67
N TYR A 36 -9.98 -18.50 -4.56
CA TYR A 36 -8.70 -17.80 -4.40
C TYR A 36 -7.60 -18.76 -3.91
N PRO A 37 -6.33 -18.58 -4.34
CA PRO A 37 -5.26 -19.46 -3.91
C PRO A 37 -4.95 -19.22 -2.41
N VAL A 38 -4.65 -20.31 -1.69
CA VAL A 38 -4.24 -20.25 -0.30
C VAL A 38 -2.97 -19.40 -0.15
N TYR A 39 -2.89 -18.62 0.93
CA TYR A 39 -1.70 -17.87 1.29
C TYR A 39 -1.53 -17.83 2.80
N THR A 40 -0.46 -18.45 3.26
CA THR A 40 -0.19 -18.69 4.68
C THR A 40 0.89 -17.77 5.21
N LYS A 41 1.09 -17.81 6.53
CA LYS A 41 2.25 -17.21 7.20
C LYS A 41 3.58 -17.64 6.56
N ASN A 42 3.71 -18.89 6.17
CA ASN A 42 4.96 -19.40 5.58
C ASN A 42 5.19 -18.79 4.18
N ASP A 43 4.13 -18.59 3.40
CA ASP A 43 4.21 -17.91 2.11
C ASP A 43 4.55 -16.41 2.27
N PHE A 44 4.13 -15.80 3.38
CA PHE A 44 4.58 -14.45 3.74
C PHE A 44 6.07 -14.43 4.03
N LEU A 45 6.54 -15.31 4.92
CA LEU A 45 7.94 -15.31 5.40
C LEU A 45 8.94 -15.71 4.31
N SER A 46 8.51 -16.45 3.28
CA SER A 46 9.37 -16.79 2.14
C SER A 46 9.49 -15.65 1.12
N GLU A 47 8.48 -14.79 0.99
CA GLU A 47 8.46 -13.70 0.02
C GLU A 47 8.89 -12.35 0.63
N VAL A 48 8.63 -12.15 1.92
CA VAL A 48 8.89 -10.90 2.63
C VAL A 48 10.07 -11.09 3.56
N PHE A 49 11.14 -10.33 3.33
CA PHE A 49 12.37 -10.32 4.13
C PHE A 49 12.14 -9.70 5.52
N MET A 50 11.38 -10.42 6.35
CA MET A 50 10.96 -10.05 7.70
C MET A 50 11.11 -11.28 8.62
N PRO A 51 11.75 -11.15 9.79
CA PRO A 51 11.82 -12.24 10.76
C PRO A 51 10.43 -12.68 11.25
N GLU A 52 10.29 -13.97 11.56
CA GLU A 52 9.02 -14.53 12.05
C GLU A 52 8.47 -13.81 13.28
N GLU A 53 9.34 -13.45 14.23
CA GLU A 53 8.98 -12.72 15.44
C GLU A 53 8.37 -11.34 15.12
N GLU A 54 8.92 -10.64 14.12
CA GLU A 54 8.42 -9.33 13.68
C GLU A 54 7.09 -9.46 12.94
N TYR A 55 6.90 -10.51 12.14
CA TYR A 55 5.60 -10.82 11.55
C TYR A 55 4.53 -11.06 12.64
N ASP A 56 4.84 -11.85 13.66
CA ASP A 56 3.88 -12.16 14.71
C ASP A 56 3.51 -10.91 15.53
N LYS A 57 4.49 -10.04 15.80
CA LYS A 57 4.24 -8.72 16.40
C LYS A 57 3.35 -7.88 15.50
N LEU A 58 3.68 -7.75 14.22
CA LEU A 58 2.95 -6.96 13.23
C LEU A 58 1.49 -7.42 13.09
N ALA A 59 1.27 -8.70 12.83
CA ALA A 59 -0.05 -9.29 12.70
C ALA A 59 -0.84 -9.20 14.02
N GLY A 60 -0.19 -9.43 15.16
CA GLY A 60 -0.81 -9.29 16.49
C GLY A 60 -1.27 -7.87 16.78
N ILE A 61 -0.42 -6.87 16.52
CA ILE A 61 -0.75 -5.44 16.65
C ILE A 61 -1.93 -5.09 15.73
N LEU A 62 -1.90 -5.51 14.47
CA LEU A 62 -2.96 -5.21 13.51
C LEU A 62 -4.29 -5.86 13.90
N ARG A 63 -4.29 -7.10 14.44
CA ARG A 63 -5.49 -7.76 15.00
C ARG A 63 -6.12 -6.96 16.14
N ILE A 64 -5.30 -6.41 17.03
CA ILE A 64 -5.77 -5.69 18.23
C ILE A 64 -6.18 -4.26 17.89
N LYS A 65 -5.38 -3.54 17.12
CA LYS A 65 -5.58 -2.11 16.85
C LYS A 65 -6.48 -1.85 15.65
N LYS A 66 -6.60 -2.81 14.72
CA LYS A 66 -7.27 -2.70 13.42
C LYS A 66 -6.73 -1.62 12.48
N ASN A 67 -5.87 -0.72 12.95
CA ASN A 67 -5.17 0.26 12.13
C ASN A 67 -3.69 0.30 12.47
N ILE A 68 -2.84 0.24 11.44
CA ILE A 68 -1.39 0.34 11.58
C ILE A 68 -0.80 1.25 10.50
N ILE A 69 0.31 1.90 10.82
CA ILE A 69 1.15 2.62 9.86
C ILE A 69 2.48 1.89 9.76
N LEU A 70 2.79 1.41 8.56
CA LEU A 70 4.10 0.90 8.20
C LEU A 70 4.97 2.08 7.78
N GLN A 71 5.99 2.36 8.57
CA GLN A 71 6.94 3.42 8.31
C GLN A 71 8.33 2.85 8.12
N GLY A 72 9.17 3.53 7.35
CA GLY A 72 10.56 3.14 7.16
C GLY A 72 11.12 3.79 5.90
N ALA A 73 12.40 3.52 5.67
CA ALA A 73 13.11 4.09 4.55
C ALA A 73 12.52 3.65 3.18
N PRO A 74 12.80 4.39 2.09
CA PRO A 74 12.38 3.99 0.76
C PRO A 74 12.94 2.61 0.39
N GLY A 75 12.15 1.80 -0.32
CA GLY A 75 12.61 0.51 -0.82
C GLY A 75 12.74 -0.63 0.21
N VAL A 76 12.23 -0.46 1.44
CA VAL A 76 12.16 -1.57 2.43
C VAL A 76 10.97 -2.53 2.21
N GLY A 77 10.27 -2.42 1.08
CA GLY A 77 9.20 -3.34 0.72
C GLY A 77 7.83 -3.08 1.39
N LYS A 78 7.55 -1.89 1.94
CA LYS A 78 6.30 -1.57 2.66
C LYS A 78 5.02 -1.98 1.90
N THR A 79 4.90 -1.57 0.63
CA THR A 79 3.74 -1.87 -0.22
C THR A 79 3.59 -3.35 -0.49
N PHE A 80 4.70 -4.06 -0.68
CA PHE A 80 4.72 -5.49 -0.87
C PHE A 80 4.30 -6.22 0.42
N ALA A 81 4.90 -5.86 1.55
CA ALA A 81 4.60 -6.40 2.87
C ALA A 81 3.13 -6.15 3.28
N ALA A 82 2.57 -4.97 3.02
CA ALA A 82 1.18 -4.65 3.36
C ALA A 82 0.18 -5.59 2.66
N LYS A 83 0.35 -5.82 1.34
CA LYS A 83 -0.51 -6.72 0.58
C LYS A 83 -0.33 -8.17 1.01
N ARG A 84 0.91 -8.62 1.20
CA ARG A 84 1.18 -9.99 1.67
C ARG A 84 0.66 -10.22 3.08
N LEU A 85 0.76 -9.24 3.97
CA LEU A 85 0.21 -9.32 5.32
C LEU A 85 -1.30 -9.52 5.28
N ALA A 86 -2.01 -8.75 4.45
CA ALA A 86 -3.45 -8.90 4.26
C ALA A 86 -3.80 -10.33 3.81
N PHE A 87 -3.17 -10.83 2.75
CA PHE A 87 -3.40 -12.20 2.27
C PHE A 87 -3.10 -13.25 3.33
N SER A 88 -2.01 -13.09 4.07
CA SER A 88 -1.58 -14.05 5.09
C SER A 88 -2.53 -14.08 6.28
N MET A 89 -3.05 -12.92 6.67
CA MET A 89 -4.06 -12.83 7.72
C MET A 89 -5.42 -13.41 7.28
N MET A 90 -5.78 -13.27 6.01
CA MET A 90 -6.99 -13.89 5.44
C MET A 90 -6.83 -15.40 5.18
N GLY A 91 -5.60 -15.90 5.04
CA GLY A 91 -5.32 -17.27 4.62
C GLY A 91 -5.43 -17.52 3.11
N VAL A 92 -5.76 -16.49 2.32
CA VAL A 92 -6.02 -16.57 0.87
C VAL A 92 -5.61 -15.29 0.15
N LYS A 93 -5.19 -15.38 -1.13
CA LYS A 93 -4.93 -14.20 -1.98
C LYS A 93 -6.23 -13.66 -2.60
N ASP A 94 -7.18 -13.32 -1.74
CA ASP A 94 -8.41 -12.66 -2.17
C ASP A 94 -8.16 -11.18 -2.41
N VAL A 95 -7.94 -10.82 -3.68
CA VAL A 95 -7.69 -9.43 -4.10
C VAL A 95 -8.93 -8.55 -3.97
N GLU A 96 -10.13 -9.14 -3.89
CA GLU A 96 -11.38 -8.40 -3.82
C GLU A 96 -11.70 -7.88 -2.41
N ARG A 97 -11.03 -8.45 -1.40
CA ARG A 97 -11.06 -8.00 0.00
C ARG A 97 -9.89 -7.09 0.36
N VAL A 98 -9.06 -6.71 -0.62
CA VAL A 98 -7.97 -5.75 -0.46
C VAL A 98 -8.18 -4.55 -1.38
N MET A 99 -8.34 -3.35 -0.83
CA MET A 99 -8.37 -2.12 -1.61
C MET A 99 -7.14 -1.29 -1.28
N MET A 100 -6.49 -0.73 -2.30
CA MET A 100 -5.34 0.16 -2.13
C MET A 100 -5.65 1.51 -2.79
N VAL A 101 -5.42 2.59 -2.04
CA VAL A 101 -5.45 3.97 -2.54
C VAL A 101 -4.14 4.66 -2.19
N GLN A 102 -3.80 5.72 -2.92
CA GLN A 102 -2.66 6.56 -2.61
C GLN A 102 -3.15 7.97 -2.28
N PHE A 103 -2.71 8.51 -1.15
CA PHE A 103 -3.04 9.87 -0.76
C PHE A 103 -2.10 10.89 -1.39
N HIS A 104 -2.66 12.05 -1.71
CA HIS A 104 -1.96 13.23 -2.19
C HIS A 104 -2.61 14.48 -1.60
N GLN A 105 -1.98 15.65 -1.75
CA GLN A 105 -2.43 16.89 -1.10
C GLN A 105 -3.87 17.29 -1.47
N SER A 106 -4.29 16.98 -2.70
CA SER A 106 -5.65 17.27 -3.19
C SER A 106 -6.68 16.18 -2.88
N TYR A 107 -6.30 15.08 -2.23
CA TYR A 107 -7.21 13.98 -1.93
C TYR A 107 -8.17 14.42 -0.82
N SER A 108 -9.48 14.30 -1.04
CA SER A 108 -10.48 14.92 -0.19
C SER A 108 -11.51 13.93 0.37
N TYR A 109 -12.36 14.44 1.27
CA TYR A 109 -13.48 13.68 1.83
C TYR A 109 -14.43 13.20 0.72
N GLU A 110 -14.66 14.04 -0.29
CA GLU A 110 -15.57 13.78 -1.41
C GLU A 110 -15.12 12.62 -2.29
N ASP A 111 -13.81 12.36 -2.36
CA ASP A 111 -13.24 11.19 -3.06
C ASP A 111 -13.26 9.93 -2.19
N PHE A 112 -13.13 10.10 -0.88
CA PHE A 112 -12.92 9.01 0.06
C PHE A 112 -14.23 8.41 0.60
N ILE A 113 -15.15 9.28 1.02
CA ILE A 113 -16.39 8.92 1.68
C ILE A 113 -17.57 9.17 0.74
N MET A 114 -17.90 10.43 0.45
CA MET A 114 -18.95 10.79 -0.48
C MET A 114 -18.93 12.28 -0.81
N GLY A 115 -19.39 12.64 -2.00
CA GLY A 115 -19.56 14.04 -2.38
C GLY A 115 -20.32 14.23 -3.68
N PHE A 116 -20.81 15.44 -3.90
CA PHE A 116 -21.49 15.80 -5.14
C PHE A 116 -20.50 15.94 -6.29
N ARG A 117 -20.80 15.27 -7.41
CA ARG A 117 -20.05 15.37 -8.67
C ARG A 117 -20.95 15.88 -9.78
N PRO A 118 -20.44 16.69 -10.71
CA PRO A 118 -21.21 17.11 -11.89
C PRO A 118 -21.66 15.91 -12.72
N SER A 119 -22.89 15.95 -13.20
CA SER A 119 -23.52 14.99 -14.11
C SER A 119 -24.27 15.73 -15.23
N THR A 120 -24.78 15.02 -16.23
CA THR A 120 -25.55 15.58 -17.35
C THR A 120 -26.72 16.44 -16.89
N ASP A 121 -27.38 16.03 -15.82
CA ASP A 121 -28.60 16.65 -15.29
C ASP A 121 -28.36 17.50 -14.03
N GLY A 122 -27.11 17.89 -13.76
CA GLY A 122 -26.74 18.75 -12.64
C GLY A 122 -25.66 18.13 -11.75
N PHE A 123 -26.01 17.75 -10.52
CA PHE A 123 -25.10 17.13 -9.57
C PHE A 123 -25.66 15.82 -9.05
N GLU A 124 -24.82 14.80 -8.97
CA GLU A 124 -25.15 13.52 -8.38
C GLU A 124 -24.25 13.26 -7.16
N LEU A 125 -24.82 12.64 -6.13
CA LEU A 125 -24.05 12.21 -4.98
C LEU A 125 -23.30 10.93 -5.34
N LYS A 126 -21.96 10.98 -5.35
CA LYS A 126 -21.11 9.81 -5.56
C LYS A 126 -20.56 9.31 -4.23
N ARG A 127 -20.50 7.99 -4.09
CA ARG A 127 -19.88 7.28 -2.97
C ARG A 127 -18.41 7.04 -3.27
N GLY A 128 -17.55 7.38 -2.31
CA GLY A 128 -16.11 7.28 -2.41
C GLY A 128 -15.56 5.88 -2.14
N ALA A 129 -14.24 5.74 -2.28
CA ALA A 129 -13.55 4.46 -2.19
C ALA A 129 -13.78 3.74 -0.85
N PHE A 130 -13.61 4.45 0.26
CA PHE A 130 -13.73 3.87 1.60
C PHE A 130 -15.17 3.56 1.97
N TYR A 131 -16.13 4.40 1.55
CA TYR A 131 -17.55 4.10 1.73
C TYR A 131 -17.93 2.78 1.06
N ASN A 132 -17.61 2.64 -0.23
CA ASN A 132 -17.97 1.44 -0.99
C ASN A 132 -17.31 0.19 -0.42
N PHE A 133 -16.04 0.32 -0.01
CA PHE A 133 -15.31 -0.76 0.65
C PHE A 133 -15.94 -1.18 1.98
N CYS A 134 -16.37 -0.21 2.80
CA CYS A 134 -17.07 -0.52 4.04
C CYS A 134 -18.41 -1.21 3.81
N LYS A 135 -19.19 -0.79 2.80
CA LYS A 135 -20.45 -1.47 2.48
C LYS A 135 -20.24 -2.90 2.02
N LYS A 136 -19.19 -3.16 1.24
CA LYS A 136 -18.81 -4.53 0.86
C LYS A 136 -18.48 -5.38 2.08
N ALA A 137 -17.63 -4.88 2.98
CA ALA A 137 -17.25 -5.57 4.21
C ALA A 137 -18.41 -5.72 5.21
N GLU A 138 -19.40 -4.82 5.20
CA GLU A 138 -20.60 -4.91 6.03
C GLU A 138 -21.51 -6.08 5.60
N ILE A 139 -21.62 -6.31 4.29
CA ILE A 139 -22.39 -7.43 3.72
C ILE A 139 -21.67 -8.76 4.00
N ASP A 140 -20.35 -8.79 3.81
CA ASP A 140 -19.50 -9.96 4.05
C ASP A 140 -18.86 -9.91 5.46
N GLY A 141 -19.70 -10.00 6.49
CA GLY A 141 -19.30 -9.81 7.89
C GLY A 141 -18.41 -10.89 8.49
N ASP A 142 -18.34 -12.07 7.87
CA ASP A 142 -17.57 -13.23 8.35
C ASP A 142 -16.11 -13.21 7.91
N ASN A 143 -15.80 -12.38 6.90
CA ASN A 143 -14.47 -12.30 6.30
C ASN A 143 -13.77 -10.98 6.64
N ASP A 144 -12.45 -11.05 6.80
CA ASP A 144 -11.61 -9.87 7.03
C ASP A 144 -11.36 -9.11 5.72
N TYR A 145 -11.34 -7.77 5.80
CA TYR A 145 -11.14 -6.82 4.70
C TYR A 145 -10.00 -5.85 4.99
N PHE A 146 -9.13 -5.56 4.03
CA PHE A 146 -7.94 -4.72 4.21
C PHE A 146 -7.96 -3.49 3.31
N PHE A 147 -7.94 -2.31 3.92
CA PHE A 147 -7.85 -1.03 3.24
C PHE A 147 -6.44 -0.45 3.39
N ILE A 148 -5.68 -0.41 2.30
CA ILE A 148 -4.29 0.03 2.27
C ILE A 148 -4.23 1.47 1.77
N ILE A 149 -3.55 2.35 2.52
CA ILE A 149 -3.35 3.75 2.17
C ILE A 149 -1.87 4.01 1.99
N ASP A 150 -1.45 4.18 0.75
CA ASP A 150 -0.10 4.61 0.41
C ASP A 150 0.07 6.13 0.58
N GLU A 151 1.28 6.55 0.90
CA GLU A 151 1.63 7.95 1.17
C GLU A 151 0.67 8.63 2.15
N ILE A 152 0.32 7.94 3.23
CA ILE A 152 -0.74 8.37 4.16
C ILE A 152 -0.49 9.77 4.73
N ASN A 153 0.77 10.16 4.91
CA ASN A 153 1.21 11.47 5.40
C ASN A 153 1.06 12.61 4.38
N ARG A 154 0.78 12.34 3.10
CA ARG A 154 0.57 13.36 2.05
C ARG A 154 -0.85 13.94 2.04
N GLY A 155 -1.79 13.29 2.73
CA GLY A 155 -3.18 13.74 2.85
C GLY A 155 -3.49 14.35 4.22
N ASN A 156 -4.45 15.28 4.27
CA ASN A 156 -5.00 15.75 5.55
C ASN A 156 -6.00 14.72 6.09
N LEU A 157 -5.52 13.76 6.85
CA LEU A 157 -6.28 12.61 7.35
C LEU A 157 -7.56 13.01 8.11
N SER A 158 -7.48 14.04 8.96
CA SER A 158 -8.64 14.54 9.70
C SER A 158 -9.73 15.07 8.77
N LYS A 159 -9.34 15.76 7.69
CA LYS A 159 -10.30 16.23 6.67
C LYS A 159 -10.81 15.09 5.80
N ILE A 160 -9.95 14.17 5.39
CA ILE A 160 -10.30 13.06 4.49
C ILE A 160 -11.28 12.08 5.16
N PHE A 161 -11.01 11.69 6.41
CA PHE A 161 -11.89 10.79 7.16
C PHE A 161 -13.14 11.49 7.71
N GLY A 162 -13.09 12.81 7.92
CA GLY A 162 -14.22 13.58 8.44
C GLY A 162 -14.78 13.00 9.75
N GLU A 163 -16.09 12.80 9.77
CA GLU A 163 -16.85 12.21 10.87
C GLU A 163 -16.44 10.77 11.21
N LEU A 164 -15.87 10.03 10.25
CA LEU A 164 -15.46 8.64 10.45
C LEU A 164 -14.11 8.53 11.17
N PHE A 165 -13.41 9.64 11.38
CA PHE A 165 -12.08 9.60 11.97
C PHE A 165 -12.07 9.02 13.38
N MET A 166 -13.16 9.17 14.15
CA MET A 166 -13.32 8.47 15.42
C MET A 166 -13.65 6.98 15.23
N LEU A 167 -14.45 6.64 14.21
CA LEU A 167 -15.00 5.30 14.00
C LEU A 167 -13.97 4.28 13.53
N ILE A 168 -12.79 4.70 13.05
CA ILE A 168 -11.72 3.76 12.72
C ILE A 168 -11.10 3.10 13.96
N GLU A 169 -11.27 3.69 15.15
CA GLU A 169 -10.79 3.11 16.42
C GLU A 169 -11.49 1.76 16.67
N ASN A 170 -10.73 0.73 17.06
CA ASN A 170 -11.25 -0.64 17.19
C ASN A 170 -12.52 -0.72 18.05
N ASP A 171 -12.55 -0.03 19.19
CA ASP A 171 -13.68 -0.03 20.13
C ASP A 171 -14.87 0.84 19.67
N LYS A 172 -14.72 1.62 18.60
CA LYS A 172 -15.76 2.50 18.03
C LYS A 172 -16.38 1.95 16.74
N ARG A 173 -15.84 0.86 16.20
CA ARG A 173 -16.36 0.21 14.99
C ARG A 173 -17.73 -0.43 15.23
N GLY A 174 -18.59 -0.34 14.21
CA GLY A 174 -20.01 -0.71 14.28
C GLY A 174 -20.91 0.33 14.96
N VAL A 175 -20.37 1.45 15.45
CA VAL A 175 -21.18 2.60 15.88
C VAL A 175 -21.52 3.43 14.67
N SER A 176 -22.80 3.68 14.43
CA SER A 176 -23.24 4.47 13.27
C SER A 176 -23.29 5.96 13.57
N LEU A 177 -22.87 6.78 12.61
CA LEU A 177 -23.04 8.24 12.58
C LEU A 177 -23.79 8.64 11.31
N GLN A 178 -24.46 9.80 11.35
CA GLN A 178 -25.07 10.37 10.15
C GLN A 178 -23.99 11.05 9.31
N LEU A 179 -23.96 10.76 8.01
CA LEU A 179 -22.98 11.34 7.08
C LEU A 179 -23.32 12.79 6.72
N LEU A 180 -22.32 13.57 6.31
CA LEU A 180 -22.51 14.99 5.98
C LEU A 180 -23.43 15.23 4.76
N TYR A 181 -23.31 14.41 3.71
CA TYR A 181 -24.02 14.62 2.44
C TYR A 181 -25.29 13.77 2.30
N SER A 182 -25.63 12.98 3.32
CA SER A 182 -26.81 12.11 3.28
C SER A 182 -27.37 11.87 4.68
N ASP A 183 -28.69 11.72 4.80
CA ASP A 183 -29.34 11.31 6.05
C ASP A 183 -29.11 9.81 6.40
N GLU A 184 -28.20 9.14 5.68
CA GLU A 184 -27.82 7.76 5.94
C GLU A 184 -26.96 7.65 7.21
N LYS A 185 -27.31 6.67 8.04
CA LYS A 185 -26.42 6.21 9.12
C LYS A 185 -25.37 5.26 8.56
N PHE A 186 -24.11 5.57 8.82
CA PHE A 186 -22.96 4.81 8.36
C PHE A 186 -22.06 4.43 9.54
N SER A 187 -21.49 3.23 9.51
CA SER A 187 -20.51 2.78 10.49
C SER A 187 -19.30 2.16 9.79
N VAL A 188 -18.13 2.17 10.45
CA VAL A 188 -16.97 1.41 9.98
C VAL A 188 -17.10 -0.03 10.51
N PRO A 189 -17.15 -1.07 9.64
CA PRO A 189 -17.24 -2.47 10.05
C PRO A 189 -16.04 -2.95 10.91
N LYS A 190 -16.30 -3.96 11.75
CA LYS A 190 -15.30 -4.54 12.68
C LYS A 190 -14.27 -5.43 11.98
N ASN A 191 -14.64 -5.99 10.84
CA ASN A 191 -13.81 -6.85 9.99
C ASN A 191 -12.88 -6.07 9.03
N ILE A 192 -12.91 -4.73 9.05
CA ILE A 192 -11.95 -3.93 8.29
C ILE A 192 -10.60 -3.83 9.02
N TYR A 193 -9.51 -3.74 8.28
CA TYR A 193 -8.18 -3.40 8.76
C TYR A 193 -7.65 -2.27 7.90
N ILE A 194 -7.04 -1.25 8.50
CA ILE A 194 -6.45 -0.13 7.78
C ILE A 194 -4.93 -0.22 7.90
N ILE A 195 -4.24 -0.29 6.77
CA ILE A 195 -2.77 -0.28 6.72
C ILE A 195 -2.33 0.99 6.00
N GLY A 196 -1.84 1.97 6.74
CA GLY A 196 -1.18 3.14 6.19
C GLY A 196 0.29 2.86 5.90
N MET A 197 0.86 3.54 4.91
CA MET A 197 2.29 3.49 4.60
C MET A 197 2.83 4.90 4.46
N MET A 198 4.01 5.14 5.02
CA MET A 198 4.72 6.42 4.86
C MET A 198 6.23 6.22 4.75
N ASN A 199 6.87 7.06 3.96
CA ASN A 199 8.32 7.18 3.92
C ASN A 199 8.78 8.09 5.07
N THR A 200 9.78 7.63 5.83
CA THR A 200 10.36 8.40 6.94
C THR A 200 11.33 9.48 6.48
N ALA A 201 11.88 9.36 5.27
CA ALA A 201 12.77 10.35 4.67
C ALA A 201 12.05 11.68 4.31
N ASP A 202 10.72 11.65 4.14
CA ASP A 202 9.91 12.81 3.75
C ASP A 202 9.72 13.79 4.93
N ARG A 203 10.76 14.59 5.21
CA ARG A 203 10.77 15.59 6.29
C ARG A 203 9.79 16.75 6.09
N SER A 204 9.45 17.06 4.85
CA SER A 204 8.54 18.16 4.49
C SER A 204 7.07 17.92 4.89
N LEU A 205 6.73 16.70 5.30
CA LEU A 205 5.38 16.25 5.61
C LEU A 205 5.19 15.88 7.09
N ALA A 206 6.19 16.12 7.95
CA ALA A 206 6.22 15.56 9.29
C ALA A 206 5.61 16.50 10.35
N MET A 207 4.34 16.28 10.67
CA MET A 207 3.90 15.78 11.98
C MET A 207 2.45 15.28 11.86
N LEU A 208 2.26 13.96 11.92
CA LEU A 208 0.92 13.39 12.12
C LEU A 208 0.42 13.83 13.50
N ASP A 209 -0.77 14.42 13.55
CA ASP A 209 -1.38 14.93 14.78
C ASP A 209 -1.52 13.81 15.84
N TYR A 210 -1.45 14.17 17.13
CA TYR A 210 -1.65 13.28 18.27
C TYR A 210 -2.96 12.51 18.19
N ALA A 211 -4.00 13.14 17.66
CA ALA A 211 -5.28 12.50 17.40
C ALA A 211 -5.10 11.26 16.51
N LEU A 212 -4.25 11.34 15.48
CA LEU A 212 -3.97 10.21 14.61
C LEU A 212 -3.09 9.17 15.28
N ARG A 213 -2.06 9.62 16.02
CA ARG A 213 -1.15 8.72 16.73
C ARG A 213 -1.86 7.78 17.72
N ARG A 214 -3.00 8.20 18.26
CA ARG A 214 -3.83 7.36 19.13
C ARG A 214 -4.52 6.21 18.37
N ARG A 215 -4.87 6.43 17.10
CA ARG A 215 -5.75 5.58 16.29
C ARG A 215 -5.00 4.54 15.48
N PHE A 216 -3.74 4.82 15.16
CA PHE A 216 -2.84 3.91 14.47
C PHE A 216 -1.73 3.46 15.40
N ALA A 217 -1.38 2.18 15.35
CA ALA A 217 -0.06 1.75 15.81
C ALA A 217 0.98 2.05 14.73
N PHE A 218 2.21 2.33 15.13
CA PHE A 218 3.32 2.58 14.21
C PHE A 218 4.26 1.39 14.27
N PHE A 219 4.56 0.85 13.09
CA PHE A 219 5.46 -0.28 12.94
C PHE A 219 6.56 0.10 11.96
N GLU A 220 7.79 0.02 12.41
CA GLU A 220 8.95 0.34 11.60
C GLU A 220 9.41 -0.89 10.82
N ILE A 221 9.48 -0.75 9.49
CA ILE A 221 10.08 -1.74 8.60
C ILE A 221 11.50 -1.29 8.27
N LYS A 222 12.48 -2.11 8.66
CA LYS A 222 13.90 -1.88 8.43
C LYS A 222 14.38 -2.55 7.14
N PRO A 223 15.53 -2.15 6.57
CA PRO A 223 16.17 -2.90 5.50
C PRO A 223 16.38 -4.37 5.90
N GLY A 224 16.21 -5.27 4.94
CA GLY A 224 16.06 -6.70 5.20
C GLY A 224 17.34 -7.51 4.99
N PHE A 225 18.49 -6.83 4.80
CA PHE A 225 19.75 -7.44 4.38
C PHE A 225 20.25 -8.55 5.32
N THR A 226 19.92 -8.44 6.60
CA THR A 226 20.34 -9.37 7.66
C THR A 226 19.31 -10.46 7.97
N THR A 227 18.19 -10.50 7.25
CA THR A 227 17.16 -11.53 7.46
C THR A 227 17.54 -12.82 6.74
N ASP A 228 17.17 -13.97 7.33
CA ASP A 228 17.48 -15.29 6.76
C ASP A 228 16.96 -15.40 5.33
N GLY A 229 15.73 -14.94 5.05
CA GLY A 229 15.17 -14.97 3.69
C GLY A 229 15.95 -14.14 2.67
N PHE A 230 16.46 -12.96 3.03
CA PHE A 230 17.31 -12.18 2.11
C PHE A 230 18.68 -12.83 1.93
N ILE A 231 19.25 -13.40 2.99
CA ILE A 231 20.53 -14.09 2.94
C ILE A 231 20.44 -15.32 2.03
N GLU A 232 19.38 -16.12 2.15
CA GLU A 232 19.10 -17.26 1.28
C GLU A 232 18.90 -16.82 -0.18
N TYR A 233 18.11 -15.78 -0.41
CA TYR A 233 17.94 -15.19 -1.75
C TYR A 233 19.28 -14.74 -2.34
N ARG A 234 20.10 -14.01 -1.57
CA ARG A 234 21.43 -13.57 -2.00
C ARG A 234 22.32 -14.75 -2.36
N MET A 235 22.38 -15.77 -1.51
CA MET A 235 23.19 -16.98 -1.77
C MET A 235 22.72 -17.74 -3.01
N SER A 236 21.40 -17.76 -3.28
CA SER A 236 20.83 -18.44 -4.45
C SER A 236 21.26 -17.83 -5.80
N LEU A 237 21.75 -16.59 -5.80
CA LEU A 237 22.22 -15.90 -7.01
C LEU A 237 23.65 -16.31 -7.40
N GLU A 238 24.41 -16.93 -6.49
CA GLU A 238 25.78 -17.41 -6.72
C GLU A 238 26.73 -16.36 -7.36
N ASN A 239 26.57 -15.08 -7.00
CA ASN A 239 27.28 -13.96 -7.63
C ASN A 239 28.16 -13.19 -6.62
N GLU A 240 29.47 -13.36 -6.71
CA GLU A 240 30.45 -12.75 -5.79
C GLU A 240 30.44 -11.21 -5.84
N LYS A 241 30.17 -10.61 -7.01
CA LYS A 241 30.07 -9.15 -7.15
C LYS A 241 28.84 -8.61 -6.44
N PHE A 242 27.73 -9.32 -6.53
CA PHE A 242 26.51 -9.00 -5.80
C PHE A 242 26.73 -9.10 -4.29
N ASP A 243 27.39 -10.16 -3.80
CA ASP A 243 27.73 -10.30 -2.38
C ASP A 243 28.57 -9.12 -1.85
N LYS A 244 29.61 -8.74 -2.61
CA LYS A 244 30.45 -7.56 -2.31
C LYS A 244 29.64 -6.27 -2.32
N LEU A 245 28.72 -6.12 -3.27
CA LEU A 245 27.84 -4.95 -3.36
C LEU A 245 26.93 -4.85 -2.14
N ILE A 246 26.30 -5.95 -1.73
CA ILE A 246 25.45 -5.98 -0.52
C ILE A 246 26.26 -5.62 0.73
N ALA A 247 27.45 -6.20 0.92
CA ALA A 247 28.31 -5.85 2.06
C ALA A 247 28.72 -4.37 2.06
N CYS A 248 28.95 -3.79 0.88
CA CYS A 248 29.20 -2.35 0.72
C CYS A 248 27.97 -1.51 1.10
N VAL A 249 26.77 -1.93 0.69
CA VAL A 249 25.49 -1.26 1.02
C VAL A 249 25.18 -1.35 2.52
N GLU A 250 25.46 -2.47 3.18
CA GLU A 250 25.32 -2.59 4.64
C GLU A 250 26.25 -1.61 5.36
N SER A 251 27.50 -1.47 4.89
CA SER A 251 28.45 -0.49 5.42
C SER A 251 28.00 0.95 5.17
N LEU A 252 27.43 1.22 4.00
CA LEU A 252 26.85 2.52 3.63
C LEU A 252 25.62 2.85 4.50
N ASN A 253 24.76 1.87 4.80
CA ASN A 253 23.63 2.05 5.71
C ASN A 253 24.08 2.39 7.13
N ASN A 254 25.17 1.79 7.61
CA ASN A 254 25.76 2.19 8.90
C ASN A 254 26.21 3.65 8.87
N GLU A 255 26.83 4.14 7.79
CA GLU A 255 27.19 5.54 7.67
C GLU A 255 25.97 6.46 7.63
N ILE A 256 24.93 6.11 6.85
CA ILE A 256 23.68 6.88 6.74
C ILE A 256 22.94 6.96 8.09
N SER A 257 22.83 5.83 8.81
CA SER A 257 22.14 5.77 10.11
C SER A 257 22.81 6.61 11.19
N ASN A 258 24.15 6.70 11.17
CA ASN A 258 24.93 7.47 12.13
C ASN A 258 25.11 8.95 11.73
N ASP A 259 24.66 9.34 10.54
CA ASP A 259 24.72 10.70 10.06
C ASP A 259 23.71 11.59 10.79
N GLU A 260 24.18 12.67 11.42
CA GLU A 260 23.35 13.60 12.19
C GLU A 260 22.23 14.23 11.34
N SER A 261 22.44 14.34 10.04
CA SER A 261 21.53 14.97 9.10
C SER A 261 20.57 13.99 8.44
N LEU A 262 20.74 12.67 8.53
CA LEU A 262 19.92 11.66 7.85
C LEU A 262 19.17 10.76 8.86
N GLY A 263 19.90 9.83 9.50
CA GLY A 263 19.37 8.80 10.39
C GLY A 263 18.77 7.58 9.68
N ASP A 264 18.23 6.64 10.46
CA ASP A 264 17.69 5.34 9.99
C ASP A 264 16.63 5.46 8.87
N GLY A 265 15.88 6.56 8.87
CA GLY A 265 14.82 6.79 7.90
C GLY A 265 15.29 7.00 6.45
N PHE A 266 16.59 7.13 6.23
CA PHE A 266 17.25 7.31 4.93
C PHE A 266 18.06 6.08 4.50
N CYS A 267 18.10 5.00 5.29
CA CYS A 267 18.82 3.81 4.87
C CYS A 267 18.30 3.27 3.52
N ILE A 268 19.21 2.74 2.71
CA ILE A 268 18.89 2.12 1.44
C ILE A 268 18.15 0.82 1.72
N GLY A 269 16.96 0.67 1.13
CA GLY A 269 16.16 -0.53 1.24
C GLY A 269 16.65 -1.69 0.38
N HIS A 270 16.16 -2.90 0.67
CA HIS A 270 16.56 -4.10 -0.06
C HIS A 270 15.88 -4.24 -1.45
N SER A 271 14.83 -3.46 -1.74
CA SER A 271 14.05 -3.59 -2.99
C SER A 271 14.87 -3.35 -4.26
N TYR A 272 15.90 -2.50 -4.20
CA TYR A 272 16.84 -2.24 -5.30
C TYR A 272 17.56 -3.51 -5.76
N PHE A 273 17.63 -4.51 -4.90
CA PHE A 273 18.39 -5.74 -5.10
C PHE A 273 17.49 -6.98 -5.26
N CYS A 274 16.18 -6.77 -5.36
CA CYS A 274 15.18 -7.82 -5.50
C CYS A 274 14.88 -8.14 -6.97
N ASN A 275 14.22 -9.27 -7.22
CA ASN A 275 13.81 -9.74 -8.55
C ASN A 275 14.97 -10.01 -9.51
N LEU A 276 16.15 -10.32 -8.96
CA LEU A 276 17.27 -10.84 -9.72
C LEU A 276 17.18 -12.37 -9.74
N SER A 277 17.70 -12.95 -10.82
CA SER A 277 17.89 -14.39 -10.97
C SER A 277 19.32 -14.67 -11.42
N PRO A 278 19.84 -15.90 -11.22
CA PRO A 278 21.19 -16.27 -11.67
C PRO A 278 21.40 -16.02 -13.17
N ASP A 279 20.35 -16.16 -13.98
CA ASP A 279 20.41 -15.96 -15.44
C ASP A 279 20.41 -14.48 -15.85
N THR A 280 19.94 -13.59 -14.99
CA THR A 280 19.78 -12.16 -15.30
C THR A 280 20.82 -11.27 -14.63
N ILE A 281 21.52 -11.77 -13.61
CA ILE A 281 22.45 -10.96 -12.83
C ILE A 281 23.82 -10.88 -13.53
N ASP A 282 24.05 -9.76 -14.21
CA ASP A 282 25.30 -9.47 -14.89
C ASP A 282 25.91 -8.12 -14.48
N ASP A 283 27.09 -7.82 -15.01
CA ASP A 283 27.81 -6.58 -14.73
C ASP A 283 27.01 -5.33 -15.15
N GLN A 284 26.15 -5.42 -16.17
CA GLN A 284 25.34 -4.30 -16.63
C GLN A 284 24.20 -4.02 -15.64
N VAL A 285 23.54 -5.05 -15.13
CA VAL A 285 22.49 -4.92 -14.11
C VAL A 285 23.07 -4.34 -12.82
N LEU A 286 24.18 -4.88 -12.33
CA LEU A 286 24.83 -4.37 -11.12
C LEU A 286 25.32 -2.93 -11.29
N SER A 287 25.93 -2.62 -12.44
CA SER A 287 26.30 -1.25 -12.78
C SER A 287 25.08 -0.34 -12.90
N GLY A 288 23.94 -0.86 -13.36
CA GLY A 288 22.70 -0.13 -13.49
C GLY A 288 22.18 0.34 -12.14
N ILE A 289 22.10 -0.59 -11.18
CA ILE A 289 21.69 -0.30 -9.79
C ILE A 289 22.62 0.76 -9.18
N VAL A 290 23.94 0.61 -9.34
CA VAL A 290 24.91 1.54 -8.76
C VAL A 290 24.82 2.94 -9.39
N GLU A 291 24.91 3.03 -10.72
CA GLU A 291 25.05 4.33 -11.41
C GLU A 291 23.74 5.12 -11.51
N TYR A 292 22.60 4.43 -11.64
CA TYR A 292 21.32 5.07 -11.96
C TYR A 292 20.34 5.08 -10.80
N GLU A 293 20.58 4.31 -9.74
CA GLU A 293 19.70 4.30 -8.55
C GLU A 293 20.45 4.78 -7.30
N LEU A 294 21.53 4.11 -6.91
CA LEU A 294 22.22 4.42 -5.66
C LEU A 294 22.99 5.74 -5.69
N ILE A 295 23.83 5.98 -6.72
CA ILE A 295 24.64 7.20 -6.79
C ILE A 295 23.77 8.47 -6.88
N PRO A 296 22.69 8.52 -7.68
CA PRO A 296 21.76 9.66 -7.67
C PRO A 296 21.14 9.89 -6.30
N LEU A 297 20.71 8.83 -5.60
CA LEU A 297 20.17 8.92 -4.24
C LEU A 297 21.20 9.52 -3.27
N LEU A 298 22.46 9.08 -3.31
CA LEU A 298 23.51 9.63 -2.46
C LEU A 298 23.80 11.11 -2.73
N LYS A 299 23.66 11.57 -3.97
CA LYS A 299 23.77 13.00 -4.30
C LYS A 299 22.65 13.84 -3.69
N GLU A 300 21.48 13.26 -3.48
CA GLU A 300 20.39 13.92 -2.78
C GLU A 300 20.62 13.94 -1.26
N TYR A 301 21.11 12.83 -0.71
CA TYR A 301 21.37 12.69 0.74
C TYR A 301 22.50 13.62 1.20
N TRP A 302 23.60 13.65 0.46
CA TRP A 302 24.79 14.42 0.77
C TRP A 302 25.02 15.53 -0.26
N PHE A 303 23.97 16.31 -0.54
CA PHE A 303 24.00 17.41 -1.50
C PHE A 303 25.12 18.42 -1.19
N ASP A 304 25.30 18.74 0.09
CA ASP A 304 26.33 19.69 0.56
C ASP A 304 27.70 19.00 0.87
N GLU A 305 27.81 17.68 0.69
CA GLU A 305 29.02 16.89 1.00
C GLU A 305 29.52 16.08 -0.22
N PRO A 306 29.99 16.75 -1.30
CA PRO A 306 30.35 16.09 -2.55
C PRO A 306 31.52 15.10 -2.43
N THR A 307 32.40 15.30 -1.44
CA THR A 307 33.50 14.37 -1.15
C THR A 307 32.96 13.02 -0.65
N LYS A 308 31.99 13.04 0.28
CA LYS A 308 31.35 11.84 0.83
C LYS A 308 30.64 11.04 -0.27
N VAL A 309 29.92 11.74 -1.15
CA VAL A 309 29.31 11.13 -2.34
C VAL A 309 30.35 10.49 -3.24
N LYS A 310 31.47 11.17 -3.52
CA LYS A 310 32.53 10.65 -4.39
C LYS A 310 33.17 9.38 -3.81
N ASP A 311 33.45 9.37 -2.51
CA ASP A 311 34.09 8.24 -1.84
C ASP A 311 33.17 7.01 -1.84
N TRP A 312 31.90 7.18 -1.44
CA TRP A 312 30.93 6.07 -1.49
C TRP A 312 30.60 5.62 -2.91
N SER A 313 30.53 6.53 -3.89
CA SER A 313 30.38 6.17 -5.30
C SER A 313 31.56 5.32 -5.79
N SER A 314 32.78 5.66 -5.36
CA SER A 314 33.98 4.87 -5.70
C SER A 314 33.93 3.48 -5.05
N ASN A 315 33.51 3.39 -3.79
CA ASN A 315 33.36 2.12 -3.07
C ASN A 315 32.33 1.20 -3.75
N LEU A 316 31.13 1.71 -4.07
CA LEU A 316 30.08 0.97 -4.77
C LEU A 316 30.55 0.46 -6.15
N ARG A 317 31.20 1.33 -6.94
CA ARG A 317 31.79 0.92 -8.23
C ARG A 317 32.86 -0.13 -8.10
N SER A 318 33.60 -0.12 -6.99
CA SER A 318 34.69 -1.08 -6.76
C SER A 318 34.17 -2.43 -6.29
N ALA A 319 33.00 -2.47 -5.64
CA ALA A 319 32.34 -3.71 -5.22
C ALA A 319 31.89 -4.59 -6.40
N ILE A 320 31.60 -3.97 -7.56
CA ILE A 320 31.10 -4.65 -8.76
C ILE A 320 32.17 -4.88 -9.85
N LYS A 321 33.44 -4.61 -9.55
CA LYS A 321 34.55 -4.79 -10.50
C LYS A 321 35.03 -6.22 -10.57
#